data_AF-A0A2M9Z906-F1
#
_entry.id   AF-A0A2M9Z906-F1
#
_cell.length_a   1.000
_cell.length_b   1.000
_cell.length_c   1.000
_cell.angle_alpha   90.00
_cell.angle_beta   90.00
_cell.angle_gamma   90.00
#
_symmetry.space_group_name_H-M   'P 1'
#
loop_
_entity.id
_entity.type
_entity.pdbx_description
1 polymer ?
#
loop_
_entity_poly.entity_id
_entity_poly.type
_entity_poly.pdbx_seq_one_letter_code
_entity_poly.pdbx_strand_id
1 'polypeptide(L)'
;MKIKVSFFVIVASGFFSCNFDTCSKNLGFELDYHLFDKIYVNGDTYCAIVNKSLSGDAKKISDLSSIVVYDGAVYQHGAVLVEVIDRISEQAYWESIKNTPKKRHICRSIMAGLEYTENPKYSAYSRKSNIESAFPFLSEKLCIR
;
A
#
# COMPACT_ATOMS: atom_id res chain seq x y z
N MET A 1 -12.73 -57.66 -35.12
CA MET A 1 -12.30 -56.52 -35.96
C MET A 1 -11.77 -55.43 -35.02
N LYS A 2 -10.53 -54.99 -35.22
CA LYS A 2 -9.81 -54.03 -34.36
C LYS A 2 -10.32 -52.62 -34.63
N ILE A 3 -10.60 -51.83 -33.58
CA ILE A 3 -10.36 -50.39 -33.60
C ILE A 3 -9.67 -50.03 -32.29
N LYS A 4 -8.37 -49.80 -32.38
CA LYS A 4 -7.59 -49.06 -31.38
C LYS A 4 -7.98 -47.60 -31.51
N VAL A 5 -8.34 -46.95 -30.42
CA VAL A 5 -8.27 -45.49 -30.32
C VAL A 5 -7.31 -45.18 -29.18
N SER A 6 -6.12 -44.73 -29.56
CA SER A 6 -5.10 -44.23 -28.66
C SER A 6 -5.38 -42.77 -28.30
N PHE A 7 -4.91 -42.41 -27.10
CA PHE A 7 -4.38 -41.11 -26.69
C PHE A 7 -5.35 -39.93 -26.61
N PHE A 8 -5.69 -39.55 -25.37
CA PHE A 8 -5.64 -38.15 -24.96
C PHE A 8 -4.99 -38.08 -23.57
N VAL A 9 -3.71 -37.67 -23.54
CA VAL A 9 -3.05 -37.21 -22.32
C VAL A 9 -3.65 -35.85 -22.02
N ILE A 10 -4.53 -35.78 -21.01
CA ILE A 10 -4.90 -34.50 -20.42
C ILE A 10 -3.72 -34.12 -19.53
N VAL A 11 -2.78 -33.36 -20.11
CA VAL A 11 -1.87 -32.54 -19.31
C VAL A 11 -2.79 -31.48 -18.67
N ALA A 12 -3.26 -31.77 -17.47
CA ALA A 12 -3.79 -30.73 -16.60
C ALA A 12 -2.60 -29.84 -16.25
N SER A 13 -2.31 -28.87 -17.11
CA SER A 13 -1.59 -27.66 -16.75
C SER A 13 -2.42 -27.01 -15.66
N GLY A 14 -2.13 -27.42 -14.42
CA GLY A 14 -2.65 -26.80 -13.22
C GLY A 14 -2.43 -25.31 -13.38
N PHE A 15 -3.54 -24.60 -13.52
CA PHE A 15 -3.62 -23.16 -13.61
C PHE A 15 -2.61 -22.57 -12.63
N PHE A 16 -1.62 -21.84 -13.16
CA PHE A 16 -0.83 -20.91 -12.37
C PHE A 16 -1.85 -20.07 -11.60
N SER A 17 -1.90 -20.29 -10.29
CA SER A 17 -2.71 -19.49 -9.40
C SER A 17 -2.08 -18.10 -9.43
N CYS A 18 -2.56 -17.24 -10.33
CA CYS A 18 -2.26 -15.82 -10.35
C CYS A 18 -2.93 -15.17 -9.13
N ASN A 19 -2.47 -15.50 -7.93
CA ASN A 19 -2.78 -14.73 -6.72
C ASN A 19 -1.90 -13.48 -6.72
N PHE A 20 -2.18 -12.58 -7.66
CA PHE A 20 -1.37 -11.41 -7.89
C PHE A 20 -1.88 -10.14 -7.21
N ASP A 21 -2.95 -10.18 -6.41
CA ASP A 21 -3.22 -9.07 -5.49
C ASP A 21 -3.93 -9.53 -4.21
N THR A 22 -3.26 -9.38 -3.07
CA THR A 22 -3.81 -9.77 -1.76
C THR A 22 -4.15 -8.58 -0.88
N CYS A 23 -3.77 -7.36 -1.25
CA CYS A 23 -3.97 -6.20 -0.40
C CYS A 23 -5.02 -5.21 -0.94
N SER A 24 -5.27 -5.14 -2.26
CA SER A 24 -6.33 -4.29 -2.80
C SER A 24 -7.72 -4.55 -2.18
N LYS A 25 -8.04 -5.81 -1.88
CA LYS A 25 -9.30 -6.16 -1.18
C LYS A 25 -9.44 -5.50 0.18
N ASN A 26 -8.33 -5.32 0.91
CA ASN A 26 -8.33 -4.74 2.25
C ASN A 26 -8.19 -3.20 2.24
N LEU A 27 -7.69 -2.65 1.13
CA LEU A 27 -7.52 -1.22 0.88
C LEU A 27 -8.78 -0.56 0.33
N GLY A 28 -9.64 -1.30 -0.37
CA GLY A 28 -10.84 -0.74 -0.99
C GLY A 28 -10.59 -0.04 -2.33
N PHE A 29 -9.38 -0.14 -2.88
CA PHE A 29 -8.99 0.33 -4.21
C PHE A 29 -7.97 -0.60 -4.86
N GLU A 30 -7.85 -0.53 -6.19
CA GLU A 30 -6.94 -1.37 -6.97
C GLU A 30 -5.52 -0.78 -6.98
N LEU A 31 -4.52 -1.63 -6.75
CA LEU A 31 -3.11 -1.28 -6.91
C LEU A 31 -2.64 -1.80 -8.27
N ASP A 32 -1.81 -1.00 -8.95
CA ASP A 32 -1.02 -1.55 -10.04
C ASP A 32 0.08 -2.42 -9.45
N TYR A 33 -0.21 -3.72 -9.36
CA TYR A 33 0.67 -4.69 -8.73
C TYR A 33 2.10 -4.68 -9.31
N HIS A 34 2.26 -4.37 -10.60
CA HIS A 34 3.58 -4.34 -11.25
C HIS A 34 4.50 -3.25 -10.69
N LEU A 35 3.95 -2.25 -9.99
CA LEU A 35 4.72 -1.22 -9.31
C LEU A 35 5.30 -1.70 -7.97
N PHE A 36 4.78 -2.79 -7.41
CA PHE A 36 5.06 -3.23 -6.04
C PHE A 36 5.55 -4.69 -5.93
N ASP A 37 5.50 -5.45 -7.02
CA ASP A 37 5.82 -6.89 -7.08
C ASP A 37 7.24 -7.26 -6.63
N LYS A 38 8.17 -6.33 -6.84
CA LYS A 38 9.60 -6.45 -6.50
C LYS A 38 9.96 -5.83 -5.15
N ILE A 39 8.99 -5.27 -4.42
CA ILE A 39 9.26 -4.64 -3.13
C ILE A 39 9.13 -5.68 -2.02
N TYR A 40 10.27 -5.94 -1.37
CA TYR A 40 10.39 -6.82 -0.22
C TYR A 40 11.12 -6.11 0.91
N VAL A 41 10.57 -6.18 2.12
CA VAL A 41 11.22 -5.63 3.33
C VAL A 41 11.27 -6.73 4.37
N ASN A 42 12.48 -7.11 4.79
CA ASN A 42 12.70 -8.18 5.78
C ASN A 42 12.00 -9.51 5.41
N GLY A 43 11.98 -9.85 4.12
CA GLY A 43 11.34 -11.07 3.61
C GLY A 43 9.83 -11.02 3.42
N ASP A 44 9.16 -9.94 3.86
CA ASP A 44 7.74 -9.73 3.58
C ASP A 44 7.55 -9.01 2.22
N THR A 45 6.58 -9.46 1.43
CA THR A 45 6.13 -8.76 0.22
C THR A 45 5.46 -7.43 0.58
N TYR A 46 5.36 -6.50 -0.38
CA TYR A 46 4.62 -5.26 -0.21
C TYR A 46 3.21 -5.48 0.36
N CYS A 47 2.40 -6.33 -0.27
CA CYS A 47 1.03 -6.59 0.23
C CYS A 47 1.00 -7.25 1.62
N ALA A 48 1.97 -8.09 1.97
CA ALA A 48 2.04 -8.65 3.33
C ALA A 48 2.30 -7.55 4.36
N ILE A 49 3.15 -6.58 4.03
CA ILE A 49 3.41 -5.40 4.85
C ILE A 49 2.13 -4.56 4.97
N VAL A 50 1.44 -4.26 3.85
CA VAL A 50 0.19 -3.49 3.85
C VAL A 50 -0.87 -4.13 4.73
N ASN A 51 -1.13 -5.43 4.56
CA ASN A 51 -2.17 -6.13 5.32
C ASN A 51 -1.90 -6.12 6.82
N LYS A 52 -0.64 -6.30 7.24
CA LYS A 52 -0.25 -6.21 8.65
C LYS A 52 -0.36 -4.77 9.17
N SER A 53 0.02 -3.77 8.37
CA SER A 53 -0.14 -2.35 8.74
C SER A 53 -1.61 -1.96 8.94
N LEU A 54 -2.51 -2.44 8.08
CA LEU A 54 -3.96 -2.22 8.23
C LEU A 54 -4.52 -2.87 9.51
N SER A 55 -3.87 -3.90 10.04
CA SER A 55 -4.22 -4.52 11.33
C SER A 55 -3.60 -3.82 12.55
N GLY A 56 -2.83 -2.75 12.35
CA GLY A 56 -2.21 -1.97 13.43
C GLY A 56 -0.84 -2.47 13.90
N ASP A 57 -0.17 -3.36 13.15
CA ASP A 57 1.20 -3.79 13.48
C ASP A 57 2.18 -2.61 13.33
N ALA A 58 2.62 -2.06 14.47
CA ALA A 58 3.48 -0.89 14.54
C ALA A 58 4.81 -1.06 13.78
N LYS A 59 5.41 -2.27 13.82
CA LYS A 59 6.65 -2.54 13.07
C LYS A 59 6.38 -2.47 11.58
N LYS A 60 5.26 -3.03 11.13
CA LYS A 60 4.89 -3.05 9.71
C LYS A 60 4.46 -1.70 9.20
N ILE A 61 3.82 -0.88 10.03
CA ILE A 61 3.55 0.52 9.72
C ILE A 61 4.87 1.28 9.50
N SER A 62 5.85 1.08 10.38
CA SER A 62 7.19 1.68 10.22
C SER A 62 7.91 1.18 8.95
N ASP A 63 7.89 -0.13 8.71
CA ASP A 63 8.48 -0.74 7.51
C ASP A 63 7.83 -0.14 6.25
N LEU A 64 6.48 -0.12 6.18
CA LEU A 64 5.68 0.41 5.07
C LEU A 64 5.99 1.88 4.78
N SER A 65 5.97 2.71 5.82
CA SER A 65 6.20 4.17 5.72
C SER A 65 7.62 4.50 5.24
N SER A 66 8.56 3.58 5.45
CA SER A 66 9.97 3.78 5.11
C SER A 66 10.32 3.35 3.68
N ILE A 67 9.38 2.74 2.96
CA ILE A 67 9.53 2.31 1.58
C ILE A 67 9.69 3.55 0.69
N VAL A 68 10.72 3.53 -0.15
CA VAL A 68 10.95 4.57 -1.16
C VAL A 68 10.60 3.97 -2.51
N VAL A 69 9.63 4.60 -3.17
CA VAL A 69 9.20 4.30 -4.53
C VAL A 69 9.32 5.56 -5.38
N TYR A 70 9.29 5.41 -6.69
CA TYR A 70 9.47 6.48 -7.66
C TYR A 70 8.34 6.48 -8.69
N ASP A 71 8.23 7.56 -9.47
CA ASP A 71 7.26 7.72 -10.54
C ASP A 71 5.80 7.53 -10.07
N GLY A 72 4.95 6.90 -10.90
CA GLY A 72 3.54 6.66 -10.59
C GLY A 72 3.30 5.87 -9.30
N ALA A 73 4.27 5.07 -8.86
CA ALA A 73 4.16 4.27 -7.63
C ALA A 73 4.10 5.15 -6.37
N VAL A 74 4.62 6.39 -6.41
CA VAL A 74 4.56 7.31 -5.26
C VAL A 74 3.12 7.66 -4.90
N TYR A 75 2.26 7.88 -5.89
CA TYR A 75 0.86 8.25 -5.68
C TYR A 75 0.07 7.09 -5.07
N GLN A 76 0.20 5.89 -5.65
CA GLN A 76 -0.47 4.69 -5.14
C GLN A 76 0.07 4.28 -3.76
N HIS A 77 1.38 4.32 -3.55
CA HIS A 77 1.98 4.07 -2.24
C HIS A 77 1.49 5.08 -1.21
N GLY A 78 1.41 6.36 -1.59
CA GLY A 78 0.83 7.40 -0.76
C GLY A 78 -0.61 7.10 -0.37
N ALA A 79 -1.46 6.70 -1.32
CA ALA A 79 -2.85 6.36 -1.06
C ALA A 79 -2.98 5.19 -0.07
N VAL A 80 -2.08 4.21 -0.15
CA VAL A 80 -1.99 3.13 0.84
C VAL A 80 -1.68 3.69 2.24
N LEU A 81 -0.75 4.64 2.37
CA LEU A 81 -0.46 5.28 3.66
C LEU A 81 -1.68 6.03 4.20
N VAL A 82 -2.41 6.75 3.33
CA VAL A 82 -3.66 7.44 3.70
C VAL A 82 -4.67 6.45 4.30
N GLU A 83 -4.90 5.29 3.68
CA GLU A 83 -5.83 4.30 4.24
C GLU A 83 -5.36 3.64 5.52
N VAL A 84 -4.05 3.39 5.65
CA VAL A 84 -3.51 2.90 6.91
C VAL A 84 -3.75 3.91 8.03
N ILE A 85 -3.45 5.20 7.80
CA ILE A 85 -3.68 6.28 8.77
C ILE A 85 -5.17 6.39 9.11
N ASP A 86 -6.05 6.34 8.11
CA ASP A 86 -7.50 6.42 8.33
C ASP A 86 -8.01 5.29 9.22
N ARG A 87 -7.52 4.06 8.99
CA ARG A 87 -7.94 2.87 9.74
C ARG A 87 -7.42 2.83 11.17
N ILE A 88 -6.19 3.31 11.43
CA ILE A 88 -5.56 3.16 12.75
C ILE A 88 -5.49 4.46 13.57
N SER A 89 -5.88 5.60 12.98
CA SER A 89 -5.69 6.98 13.47
C SER A 89 -4.29 7.57 13.29
N GLU A 90 -4.24 8.90 13.19
CA GLU A 90 -3.00 9.69 13.15
C GLU A 90 -2.08 9.41 14.33
N GLN A 91 -2.63 9.27 15.54
CA GLN A 91 -1.86 9.10 16.76
C GLN A 91 -1.11 7.77 16.76
N ALA A 92 -1.80 6.67 16.42
CA ALA A 92 -1.18 5.34 16.38
C ALA A 92 -0.15 5.23 15.24
N TYR A 93 -0.44 5.87 14.10
CA TYR A 93 0.51 5.95 13.00
C TYR A 93 1.79 6.68 13.43
N TRP A 94 1.66 7.86 14.05
CA TRP A 94 2.81 8.61 14.57
C TRP A 94 3.65 7.80 15.55
N GLU A 95 3.02 7.14 16.52
CA GLU A 95 3.74 6.33 17.51
C GLU A 95 4.58 5.22 16.85
N SER A 96 4.09 4.67 15.73
CA SER A 96 4.79 3.66 14.95
C SER A 96 6.01 4.22 14.21
N ILE A 97 5.99 5.50 13.82
CA ILE A 97 7.02 6.09 12.95
C ILE A 97 7.88 7.16 13.63
N LYS A 98 7.58 7.60 14.85
CA LYS A 98 8.19 8.79 15.49
C LYS A 98 9.72 8.81 15.54
N ASN A 99 10.33 7.61 15.58
CA ASN A 99 11.77 7.39 15.63
C ASN A 99 12.43 7.25 14.25
N THR A 100 11.66 7.25 13.16
CA THR A 100 12.23 7.16 11.81
C THR A 100 12.94 8.47 11.43
N PRO A 101 14.11 8.40 10.78
CA PRO A 101 14.74 9.60 10.23
C PRO A 101 14.05 10.09 8.94
N LYS A 102 13.15 9.30 8.34
CA LYS A 102 12.55 9.57 7.03
C LYS A 102 11.28 10.43 7.06
N LYS A 103 11.09 11.29 8.07
CA LYS A 103 9.84 12.07 8.27
C LYS A 103 9.42 12.88 7.04
N ARG A 104 10.37 13.58 6.40
CA ARG A 104 10.11 14.37 5.19
C ARG A 104 9.65 13.54 4.00
N HIS A 105 10.21 12.33 3.85
CA HIS A 105 9.78 11.38 2.80
C HIS A 105 8.33 10.96 3.04
N ILE A 106 8.02 10.54 4.28
CA ILE A 106 6.67 10.11 4.66
C ILE A 106 5.65 11.23 4.42
N CYS A 107 5.96 12.45 4.84
CA CYS A 107 5.11 13.62 4.56
C CYS A 107 4.79 13.75 3.06
N ARG A 108 5.81 13.70 2.19
CA ARG A 108 5.63 13.82 0.74
C ARG A 108 4.83 12.66 0.15
N SER A 109 5.04 11.43 0.62
CA SER A 109 4.27 10.27 0.19
C SER A 109 2.80 10.42 0.58
N ILE A 110 2.49 10.86 1.80
CA ILE A 110 1.09 11.10 2.23
C ILE A 110 0.46 12.20 1.37
N MET A 111 1.17 13.30 1.09
CA MET A 111 0.66 14.36 0.22
C MET A 111 0.34 13.87 -1.19
N ALA A 112 1.24 13.11 -1.81
CA ALA A 112 0.98 12.48 -3.11
C ALA A 112 -0.18 11.48 -3.04
N GLY A 113 -0.31 10.77 -1.92
CA GLY A 113 -1.43 9.88 -1.65
C GLY A 113 -2.77 10.60 -1.60
N LEU A 114 -2.84 11.77 -0.99
CA LEU A 114 -4.05 12.57 -0.93
C LEU A 114 -4.53 12.98 -2.33
N GLU A 115 -3.61 13.23 -3.27
CA GLU A 115 -3.95 13.53 -4.67
C GLU A 115 -4.63 12.36 -5.40
N TYR A 116 -4.37 11.13 -4.96
CA TYR A 116 -4.75 9.92 -5.70
C TYR A 116 -5.72 8.99 -4.96
N THR A 117 -5.87 9.13 -3.63
CA THR A 117 -6.73 8.24 -2.84
C THR A 117 -8.16 8.24 -3.36
N GLU A 118 -8.73 7.04 -3.45
CA GLU A 118 -10.13 6.83 -3.79
C GLU A 118 -11.06 6.97 -2.57
N ASN A 119 -10.52 7.19 -1.38
CA ASN A 119 -11.34 7.33 -0.18
C ASN A 119 -12.11 8.67 -0.20
N PRO A 120 -13.46 8.62 -0.23
CA PRO A 120 -14.29 9.81 -0.41
C PRO A 120 -14.17 10.80 0.74
N LYS A 121 -13.75 10.35 1.93
CA LYS A 121 -13.45 11.21 3.09
C LYS A 121 -12.42 12.27 2.74
N TYR A 122 -11.47 11.95 1.86
CA TYR A 122 -10.34 12.82 1.52
C TYR A 122 -10.49 13.55 0.19
N SER A 123 -11.60 13.33 -0.55
CA SER A 123 -11.88 13.94 -1.86
C SER A 123 -11.79 15.47 -1.89
N ALA A 124 -12.14 16.15 -0.79
CA ALA A 124 -12.03 17.59 -0.66
C ALA A 124 -10.57 18.10 -0.59
N TYR A 125 -9.65 17.23 -0.15
CA TYR A 125 -8.23 17.54 -0.01
C TYR A 125 -7.41 17.13 -1.21
N SER A 126 -7.88 16.18 -2.03
CA SER A 126 -7.16 15.65 -3.19
C SER A 126 -6.77 16.70 -4.21
N ARG A 127 -7.60 17.74 -4.43
CA ARG A 127 -7.28 18.84 -5.35
C ARG A 127 -6.23 19.82 -4.84
N LYS A 128 -5.89 19.76 -3.55
CA LYS A 128 -4.96 20.69 -2.90
C LYS A 128 -3.80 20.01 -2.19
N SER A 129 -3.76 18.68 -2.17
CA SER A 129 -2.76 17.86 -1.45
C SER A 129 -2.57 18.34 -0.01
N ASN A 130 -3.67 18.75 0.64
CA ASN A 130 -3.62 19.51 1.87
C ASN A 130 -3.56 18.58 3.10
N ILE A 131 -2.35 18.13 3.41
CA ILE A 131 -2.11 17.29 4.59
C ILE A 131 -2.44 18.00 5.91
N GLU A 132 -2.31 19.33 6.00
CA GLU A 132 -2.66 20.09 7.21
C GLU A 132 -4.15 19.98 7.54
N SER A 133 -5.00 19.85 6.53
CA SER A 133 -6.44 19.69 6.72
C SER A 133 -6.88 18.23 6.83
N ALA A 134 -6.23 17.32 6.11
CA ALA A 134 -6.55 15.89 6.15
C ALA A 134 -6.04 15.20 7.42
N PHE A 135 -4.82 15.55 7.84
CA PHE A 135 -4.08 14.96 8.94
C PHE A 135 -3.30 16.05 9.71
N PRO A 136 -4.00 16.93 10.45
CA PRO A 136 -3.40 18.09 11.11
C PRO A 136 -2.29 17.71 12.09
N PHE A 137 -2.47 16.63 12.86
CA PHE A 137 -1.48 16.19 13.83
C PHE A 137 -0.21 15.67 13.15
N LEU A 138 -0.37 14.82 12.13
CA LEU A 138 0.78 14.31 11.38
C LEU A 138 1.48 15.41 10.58
N SER A 139 0.75 16.39 10.05
CA SER A 139 1.35 17.54 9.37
C SER A 139 2.31 18.29 10.28
N GLU A 140 1.89 18.59 11.51
CA GLU A 140 2.74 19.27 12.51
C GLU A 140 4.01 18.46 12.84
N LYS A 141 3.91 17.13 12.89
CA LYS A 141 5.04 16.26 13.28
C LYS A 141 5.97 15.87 12.13
N LEU A 142 5.46 15.77 10.90
CA LEU A 142 6.19 15.23 9.75
C LEU A 142 6.64 16.29 8.75
N CYS A 143 5.83 17.33 8.57
CA CYS A 143 5.95 18.27 7.45
C CYS A 143 6.61 19.60 7.81
N ILE A 144 7.34 19.63 8.93
CA ILE A 144 8.08 20.81 9.39
C ILE A 144 9.04 21.26 8.28
N ARG A 145 8.91 22.54 7.90
CA ARG A 145 9.71 23.20 6.87
C ARG A 145 11.17 23.33 7.29
#